data_AF-A0A8X7WT52-F1
#
_entry.id   AF-A0A8X7WT52-F1
#
_cell.length_a   1.000
_cell.length_b   1.000
_cell.length_c   1.000
_cell.angle_alpha   90.00
_cell.angle_beta   90.00
_cell.angle_gamma   90.00
#
_symmetry.space_group_name_H-M   'P 1'
#
loop_
_entity.id
_entity.type
_entity.pdbx_description
1 polymer ?
#
loop_
_entity_poly.entity_id
_entity_poly.type
_entity_poly.pdbx_seq_one_letter_code
_entity_poly.pdbx_strand_id
1 'polypeptide(L)'
;MFFSFRMQQDLWLKAKARVLASLKPVWAMKATSNNNEAGQTELKKGLVVKSKPELQQVLEKRRLDRTKKEECEKDRTPLEEELMRRAQKHEESFSMAEEVLESFRKKICAELDQVVAFWLKHSHDEDHGGQAVKVQRTIFSECFYVMAMDELARVTEEQQYQDEAVRVMDQIVHWTQVDSSGLGRPELPGAGPTNSMAVPMMLLCLVEQLVEDRPEMAKKYNELGHWCIQQILQHVQRDGNAILECVSTDGQELPGCLGRHQNPGHALEAGWFLLQYATRHQDEKLKKLAIEKFMLLPLASGWDQQHGGLFYFLDVEGHCPTQLEWNMKLWWPHCEALIAFLMGYCETKDPNLLEKFTQIFQYTFSHVCSSILINI
;
A
#
# COMPACT_ATOMS: atom_id res chain seq x y z
N MET A 1 -15.37 12.41 9.90
CA MET A 1 -14.31 12.98 9.03
C MET A 1 -13.00 13.24 9.79
N PHE A 2 -12.99 13.80 11.01
CA PHE A 2 -11.76 13.94 11.82
C PHE A 2 -11.17 12.62 12.35
N PHE A 3 -12.01 11.61 12.63
CA PHE A 3 -11.54 10.24 12.98
C PHE A 3 -10.97 9.45 11.78
N SER A 4 -11.19 9.91 10.54
CA SER A 4 -10.77 9.24 9.31
C SER A 4 -9.25 9.25 9.10
N PHE A 5 -8.57 10.25 9.67
CA PHE A 5 -7.15 10.53 9.38
C PHE A 5 -6.18 9.85 10.34
N ARG A 6 -6.54 9.74 11.64
CA ARG A 6 -5.73 9.01 12.64
C ARG A 6 -5.63 7.51 12.34
N MET A 7 -6.48 7.03 11.43
CA MET A 7 -6.62 5.64 11.07
C MET A 7 -6.05 5.32 9.68
N GLN A 8 -6.11 6.28 8.76
CA GLN A 8 -5.21 6.31 7.60
C GLN A 8 -3.74 6.34 8.07
N GLN A 9 -3.45 6.92 9.24
CA GLN A 9 -2.13 6.90 9.88
C GLN A 9 -1.64 5.48 10.21
N ASP A 10 -2.50 4.59 10.73
CA ASP A 10 -2.13 3.20 11.01
C ASP A 10 -2.17 2.30 9.78
N LEU A 11 -3.08 2.51 8.82
CA LEU A 11 -2.99 1.87 7.51
C LEU A 11 -1.68 2.23 6.79
N TRP A 12 -1.21 3.47 6.93
CA TRP A 12 0.06 3.94 6.40
C TRP A 12 1.25 3.47 7.24
N LEU A 13 1.13 3.34 8.57
CA LEU A 13 2.16 2.74 9.43
C LEU A 13 2.23 1.21 9.26
N LYS A 14 1.14 0.54 8.89
CA LYS A 14 1.07 -0.86 8.48
C LYS A 14 1.58 -1.05 7.06
N ALA A 15 1.29 -0.14 6.13
CA ALA A 15 1.96 -0.10 4.84
C ALA A 15 3.46 0.17 5.04
N LYS A 16 3.86 1.06 5.95
CA LYS A 16 5.25 1.28 6.38
C LYS A 16 5.81 -0.01 7.00
N ALA A 17 5.11 -0.68 7.91
CA ALA A 17 5.59 -1.91 8.54
C ALA A 17 5.69 -3.06 7.55
N ARG A 18 4.75 -3.22 6.62
CA ARG A 18 4.72 -4.25 5.56
C ARG A 18 5.67 -3.94 4.41
N VAL A 19 5.87 -2.68 4.01
CA VAL A 19 6.92 -2.25 3.07
C VAL A 19 8.29 -2.42 3.73
N LEU A 20 8.47 -2.01 4.98
CA LEU A 20 9.71 -2.23 5.72
C LEU A 20 9.96 -3.72 6.01
N ALA A 21 8.92 -4.53 6.24
CA ALA A 21 9.03 -5.97 6.49
C ALA A 21 9.17 -6.79 5.19
N SER A 22 8.62 -6.35 4.06
CA SER A 22 8.86 -6.95 2.73
C SER A 22 10.22 -6.57 2.15
N LEU A 23 10.89 -5.57 2.73
CA LEU A 23 12.31 -5.28 2.51
C LEU A 23 13.24 -6.09 3.45
N LYS A 24 12.72 -6.68 4.55
CA LYS A 24 13.53 -7.55 5.44
C LYS A 24 14.04 -8.86 4.81
N PRO A 25 13.40 -9.52 3.83
CA PRO A 25 13.94 -10.74 3.23
C PRO A 25 15.20 -10.48 2.40
N VAL A 26 15.46 -9.22 1.99
CA VAL A 26 16.67 -8.81 1.26
C VAL A 26 17.90 -8.81 2.18
N TRP A 27 17.71 -8.72 3.50
CA TRP A 27 18.81 -8.67 4.46
C TRP A 27 19.22 -10.05 5.02
N ALA A 28 18.36 -11.07 4.89
CA ALA A 28 18.68 -12.44 5.31
C ALA A 28 19.69 -13.15 4.39
N MET A 29 19.83 -12.71 3.14
CA MET A 29 20.83 -13.26 2.20
C MET A 29 22.25 -12.69 2.42
N LYS A 30 22.38 -11.50 3.03
CA LYS A 30 23.71 -10.97 3.41
C LYS A 30 24.22 -11.56 4.73
N ALA A 31 23.33 -11.87 5.68
CA ALA A 31 23.70 -12.39 7.00
C ALA A 31 24.19 -13.87 6.99
N THR A 32 23.81 -14.67 5.99
CA THR A 32 24.29 -16.06 5.84
C THR A 32 25.64 -16.18 5.16
N SER A 33 26.20 -15.08 4.61
CA SER A 33 27.54 -15.06 4.02
C SER A 33 28.65 -14.59 4.96
N ASN A 34 28.31 -14.01 6.13
CA ASN A 34 29.28 -13.37 7.04
C ASN A 34 29.32 -13.93 8.48
N ASN A 35 28.61 -15.00 8.79
CA ASN A 35 28.70 -15.67 10.10
C ASN A 35 29.32 -17.06 9.96
N ASN A 36 30.64 -17.09 9.79
CA ASN A 36 31.47 -18.24 10.13
C ASN A 36 32.82 -17.71 10.63
N GLU A 37 32.83 -17.04 11.77
CA GLU A 37 33.99 -16.95 12.68
C GLU A 37 33.63 -16.13 13.92
N ALA A 38 33.21 -16.79 15.00
CA ALA A 38 33.29 -16.25 16.35
C ALA A 38 33.28 -17.39 17.38
N GLY A 39 34.44 -18.02 17.55
CA GLY A 39 34.77 -18.85 18.71
C GLY A 39 35.67 -18.05 19.67
N GLN A 40 35.25 -17.99 20.93
CA GLN A 40 35.86 -17.33 22.09
C GLN A 40 37.36 -17.60 22.28
N THR A 41 38.15 -16.62 22.78
CA THR A 41 38.75 -16.60 24.14
C THR A 41 39.76 -15.45 24.37
N GLU A 42 39.81 -14.96 25.61
CA GLU A 42 40.72 -13.96 26.15
C GLU A 42 42.18 -14.45 26.34
N LEU A 43 43.09 -13.46 26.47
CA LEU A 43 44.31 -13.42 27.31
C LEU A 43 45.54 -14.30 26.95
N LYS A 44 46.61 -13.68 26.41
CA LYS A 44 47.92 -13.42 27.10
C LYS A 44 49.08 -13.07 26.14
N LYS A 45 50.04 -12.35 26.73
CA LYS A 45 51.31 -11.77 26.24
C LYS A 45 52.24 -12.73 25.46
N GLY A 46 53.01 -12.15 24.52
CA GLY A 46 54.45 -12.40 24.41
C GLY A 46 54.98 -13.27 23.26
N LEU A 47 55.63 -12.61 22.30
CA LEU A 47 56.90 -12.95 21.63
C LEU A 47 57.09 -14.25 20.78
N VAL A 48 57.68 -13.99 19.61
CA VAL A 48 58.46 -14.83 18.67
C VAL A 48 57.70 -15.69 17.66
N VAL A 49 57.72 -15.16 16.43
CA VAL A 49 57.38 -15.78 15.15
C VAL A 49 58.30 -16.97 14.86
N LYS A 50 57.72 -18.16 14.75
CA LYS A 50 58.17 -19.22 13.84
C LYS A 50 57.05 -19.43 12.83
N SER A 51 57.31 -19.12 11.56
CA SER A 51 56.36 -19.33 10.46
C SER A 51 56.01 -20.81 10.35
N LYS A 52 54.77 -21.15 10.70
CA LYS A 52 54.22 -22.51 10.59
C LYS A 52 53.98 -22.88 9.12
N PRO A 53 54.25 -24.13 8.71
CA PRO A 53 54.01 -24.64 7.35
C PRO A 53 52.55 -24.51 6.90
N GLU A 54 51.62 -24.38 7.85
CA GLU A 54 50.18 -24.15 7.63
C GLU A 54 49.89 -22.81 6.93
N LEU A 55 50.66 -21.75 7.23
CA LEU A 55 50.46 -20.41 6.66
C LEU A 55 50.91 -20.36 5.18
N GLN A 56 51.91 -21.18 4.84
CA GLN A 56 52.42 -21.33 3.49
C GLN A 56 51.44 -22.14 2.61
N GLN A 57 50.79 -23.16 3.19
CA GLN A 57 49.70 -23.90 2.52
C GLN A 57 48.45 -23.03 2.28
N VAL A 58 48.10 -22.14 3.21
CA VAL A 58 46.98 -21.20 3.03
C VAL A 58 47.29 -20.19 1.92
N LEU A 59 48.53 -19.69 1.84
CA LEU A 59 48.96 -18.78 0.79
C LEU A 59 49.02 -19.47 -0.58
N GLU A 60 49.51 -20.72 -0.67
CA GLU A 60 49.48 -21.50 -1.90
C GLU A 60 48.07 -21.83 -2.35
N LYS A 61 47.17 -22.22 -1.44
CA LYS A 61 45.76 -22.45 -1.75
C LYS A 61 45.08 -21.17 -2.26
N ARG A 62 45.33 -20.03 -1.60
CA ARG A 62 44.82 -18.71 -2.06
C ARG A 62 45.44 -18.27 -3.38
N ARG A 63 46.67 -18.68 -3.68
CA ARG A 63 47.32 -18.42 -4.98
C ARG A 63 46.67 -19.28 -6.07
N LEU A 64 46.47 -20.58 -5.82
CA LEU A 64 45.77 -21.49 -6.72
C LEU A 64 44.31 -21.07 -6.98
N ASP A 65 43.58 -20.64 -5.96
CA ASP A 65 42.21 -20.16 -6.10
C ASP A 65 42.15 -18.85 -6.90
N ARG A 66 43.16 -17.98 -6.76
CA ARG A 66 43.30 -16.74 -7.56
C ARG A 66 43.66 -17.05 -9.01
N THR A 67 44.55 -18.03 -9.24
CA THR A 67 44.95 -18.48 -10.57
C THR A 67 43.79 -19.18 -11.30
N LYS A 68 42.97 -19.98 -10.59
CA LYS A 68 41.74 -20.57 -11.13
C LYS A 68 40.65 -19.53 -11.47
N LYS A 69 40.57 -18.46 -10.69
CA LYS A 69 39.66 -17.33 -10.96
C LYS A 69 40.10 -16.55 -12.21
N GLU A 70 41.42 -16.37 -12.38
CA GLU A 70 42.05 -15.73 -13.55
C GLU A 70 42.04 -16.63 -14.81
N GLU A 71 42.09 -17.96 -14.68
CA GLU A 71 41.93 -18.92 -15.78
C GLU A 71 40.47 -19.02 -16.24
N CYS A 72 39.51 -18.99 -15.31
CA CYS A 72 38.06 -18.93 -15.60
C CYS A 72 37.62 -17.57 -16.19
N GLU A 73 38.47 -16.54 -16.14
CA GLU A 73 38.26 -15.27 -16.85
C GLU A 73 38.79 -15.28 -18.29
N LYS A 74 39.68 -16.22 -18.66
CA LYS A 74 40.31 -16.27 -19.99
C LYS A 74 39.59 -17.16 -21.01
N ASP A 75 38.72 -18.06 -20.58
CA ASP A 75 37.99 -19.01 -21.44
C ASP A 75 36.46 -18.77 -21.47
N ARG A 76 36.00 -17.55 -21.15
CA ARG A 76 34.55 -17.25 -21.21
C ARG A 76 34.06 -17.14 -22.64
N THR A 77 32.96 -17.81 -22.92
CA THR A 77 32.28 -17.67 -24.20
C THR A 77 31.63 -16.27 -24.30
N PRO A 78 31.46 -15.71 -25.51
CA PRO A 78 30.79 -14.41 -25.69
C PRO A 78 29.39 -14.33 -25.07
N LEU A 79 28.71 -15.46 -24.92
CA LEU A 79 27.41 -15.56 -24.26
C LEU A 79 27.50 -15.41 -22.74
N GLU A 80 28.52 -15.99 -22.10
CA GLU A 80 28.76 -15.87 -20.66
C GLU A 80 29.18 -14.45 -20.28
N GLU A 81 29.99 -13.78 -21.11
CA GLU A 81 30.34 -12.37 -20.91
C GLU A 81 29.10 -11.45 -21.00
N GLU A 82 28.21 -11.69 -21.96
CA GLU A 82 26.98 -10.93 -22.12
C GLU A 82 25.99 -11.19 -20.97
N LEU A 83 25.88 -12.44 -20.50
CA LEU A 83 25.07 -12.79 -19.32
C LEU A 83 25.60 -12.11 -18.05
N MET A 84 26.92 -12.06 -17.86
CA MET A 84 27.55 -11.38 -16.74
C MET A 84 27.38 -9.86 -16.83
N ARG A 85 27.53 -9.25 -18.02
CA ARG A 85 27.21 -7.82 -18.22
C ARG A 85 25.76 -7.52 -17.87
N ARG A 86 24.82 -8.37 -18.30
CA ARG A 86 23.39 -8.22 -17.98
C ARG A 86 23.14 -8.37 -16.49
N ALA A 87 23.77 -9.34 -15.85
CA ALA A 87 23.68 -9.54 -14.40
C ALA A 87 24.25 -8.34 -13.62
N GLN A 88 25.42 -7.84 -14.01
CA GLN A 88 26.06 -6.68 -13.39
C GLN A 88 25.25 -5.39 -13.61
N LYS A 89 24.74 -5.17 -14.82
CA LYS A 89 23.84 -4.04 -15.12
C LYS A 89 22.53 -4.14 -14.34
N HIS A 90 22.01 -5.35 -14.15
CA HIS A 90 20.82 -5.60 -13.34
C HIS A 90 21.11 -5.35 -11.84
N GLU A 91 22.27 -5.76 -11.34
CA GLU A 91 22.72 -5.52 -9.96
C GLU A 91 22.97 -4.04 -9.67
N GLU A 92 23.60 -3.31 -10.59
CA GLU A 92 23.78 -1.85 -10.53
C GLU A 92 22.44 -1.10 -10.57
N SER A 93 21.53 -1.52 -11.45
CA SER A 93 20.16 -0.96 -11.52
C SER A 93 19.37 -1.21 -10.23
N PHE A 94 19.56 -2.38 -9.61
CA PHE A 94 18.91 -2.73 -8.35
C PHE A 94 19.48 -1.92 -7.17
N SER A 95 20.82 -1.77 -7.12
CA SER A 95 21.49 -0.93 -6.11
C SER A 95 21.05 0.52 -6.19
N MET A 96 20.93 1.08 -7.41
CA MET A 96 20.43 2.44 -7.62
C MET A 96 18.97 2.60 -7.15
N ALA A 97 18.11 1.63 -7.46
CA ALA A 97 16.73 1.63 -6.98
C ALA A 97 16.64 1.57 -5.45
N GLU A 98 17.50 0.79 -4.79
CA GLU A 98 17.55 0.67 -3.33
C GLU A 98 17.97 1.99 -2.66
N GLU A 99 18.98 2.69 -3.19
CA GLU A 99 19.40 4.00 -2.70
C GLU A 99 18.30 5.06 -2.84
N VAL A 100 17.60 5.07 -3.98
CA VAL A 100 16.46 5.97 -4.24
C VAL A 100 15.32 5.70 -3.27
N LEU A 101 14.94 4.44 -3.07
CA LEU A 101 13.89 4.05 -2.14
C LEU A 101 14.24 4.40 -0.69
N GLU A 102 15.49 4.23 -0.27
CA GLU A 102 15.93 4.61 1.07
C GLU A 102 15.89 6.13 1.27
N SER A 103 16.21 6.92 0.23
CA SER A 103 16.03 8.38 0.27
C SER A 103 14.56 8.77 0.48
N PHE A 104 13.66 8.15 -0.28
CA PHE A 104 12.21 8.39 -0.13
C PHE A 104 11.70 7.99 1.25
N ARG A 105 12.09 6.80 1.72
CA ARG A 105 11.74 6.33 3.07
C ARG A 105 12.17 7.33 4.15
N LYS A 106 13.40 7.82 4.10
CA LYS A 106 13.90 8.81 5.07
C LYS A 106 13.06 10.08 5.07
N LYS A 107 12.72 10.58 3.88
CA LYS A 107 11.89 11.77 3.73
C LYS A 107 10.49 11.56 4.32
N ILE A 108 9.84 10.45 4.00
CA ILE A 108 8.51 10.14 4.53
C ILE A 108 8.55 9.96 6.06
N CYS A 109 9.53 9.23 6.59
CA CYS A 109 9.66 9.06 8.03
C CYS A 109 9.77 10.41 8.77
N ALA A 110 10.60 11.33 8.27
CA ALA A 110 10.77 12.65 8.87
C ALA A 110 9.47 13.46 8.91
N GLU A 111 8.71 13.48 7.80
CA GLU A 111 7.41 14.16 7.74
C GLU A 111 6.40 13.52 8.71
N LEU A 112 6.35 12.20 8.79
CA LEU A 112 5.44 11.49 9.70
C LEU A 112 5.72 11.82 11.16
N ASP A 113 6.98 11.84 11.57
CA ASP A 113 7.35 12.15 12.95
C ASP A 113 6.90 13.58 13.33
N GLN A 114 7.05 14.53 12.41
CA GLN A 114 6.58 15.92 12.59
C GLN A 114 5.05 15.99 12.68
N VAL A 115 4.33 15.31 11.78
CA VAL A 115 2.86 15.27 11.76
C VAL A 115 2.33 14.64 13.04
N VAL A 116 2.84 13.47 13.45
CA VAL A 116 2.43 12.78 14.69
C VAL A 116 2.61 13.70 15.90
N ALA A 117 3.76 14.35 16.02
CA ALA A 117 4.04 15.26 17.12
C ALA A 117 3.06 16.44 17.16
N PHE A 118 2.76 17.03 16.00
CA PHE A 118 1.78 18.11 15.89
C PHE A 118 0.38 17.64 16.32
N TRP A 119 -0.10 16.50 15.81
CA TRP A 119 -1.44 15.99 16.15
C TRP A 119 -1.55 15.60 17.62
N LEU A 120 -0.55 14.96 18.22
CA LEU A 120 -0.58 14.64 19.65
C LEU A 120 -0.72 15.89 20.53
N LYS A 121 -0.17 17.02 20.07
CA LYS A 121 -0.23 18.29 20.79
C LYS A 121 -1.52 19.07 20.53
N HIS A 122 -2.10 18.99 19.33
CA HIS A 122 -3.14 19.93 18.87
C HIS A 122 -4.48 19.28 18.48
N SER A 123 -4.59 17.94 18.49
CA SER A 123 -5.80 17.25 18.01
C SER A 123 -6.96 17.24 18.99
N HIS A 124 -6.68 17.36 20.29
CA HIS A 124 -7.69 17.31 21.33
C HIS A 124 -8.24 18.73 21.56
N ASP A 125 -9.52 18.91 21.23
CA ASP A 125 -10.27 20.13 21.57
C ASP A 125 -10.90 19.93 22.95
N GLU A 126 -10.33 20.57 23.97
CA GLU A 126 -10.82 20.48 25.36
C GLU A 126 -12.09 21.29 25.60
N ASP A 127 -12.35 22.31 24.79
CA ASP A 127 -13.44 23.27 25.01
C ASP A 127 -14.73 22.85 24.28
N HIS A 128 -14.61 22.24 23.10
CA HIS A 128 -15.72 21.90 22.22
C HIS A 128 -15.72 20.45 21.73
N GLY A 129 -14.75 19.63 22.17
CA GLY A 129 -14.63 18.23 21.78
C GLY A 129 -15.79 17.33 22.24
N GLY A 130 -16.08 16.30 21.44
CA GLY A 130 -16.95 15.18 21.85
C GLY A 130 -18.48 15.38 21.71
N GLN A 131 -18.96 16.58 21.38
CA GLN A 131 -20.39 16.80 21.14
C GLN A 131 -20.80 16.43 19.72
N ALA A 132 -21.85 15.61 19.58
CA ALA A 132 -22.35 15.18 18.27
C ALA A 132 -23.10 16.32 17.57
N VAL A 133 -22.59 16.75 16.40
CA VAL A 133 -23.18 17.85 15.60
C VAL A 133 -23.92 17.34 14.36
N LYS A 134 -23.45 16.24 13.75
CA LYS A 134 -24.01 15.68 12.52
C LYS A 134 -23.97 14.16 12.56
N VAL A 135 -25.08 13.54 12.18
CA VAL A 135 -25.15 12.10 11.91
C VAL A 135 -25.20 11.91 10.39
N GLN A 136 -24.20 11.21 9.86
CA GLN A 136 -24.19 10.84 8.43
C GLN A 136 -24.88 9.50 8.26
N ARG A 137 -25.79 9.40 7.28
CA ARG A 137 -26.58 8.19 7.01
C ARG A 137 -25.80 7.19 6.15
N THR A 138 -24.60 6.82 6.61
CA THR A 138 -23.61 5.96 5.92
C THR A 138 -22.80 5.19 6.96
N ILE A 139 -22.17 4.08 6.57
CA ILE A 139 -21.35 3.23 7.45
C ILE A 139 -19.94 3.76 7.75
N PHE A 140 -19.50 4.84 7.09
CA PHE A 140 -18.08 5.18 7.06
C PHE A 140 -17.51 5.52 8.43
N SER A 141 -18.27 6.25 9.28
CA SER A 141 -17.80 6.60 10.62
C SER A 141 -17.59 5.35 11.47
N GLU A 142 -18.45 4.36 11.32
CA GLU A 142 -18.43 3.08 12.01
C GLU A 142 -17.29 2.21 11.48
N CYS A 143 -16.97 2.23 10.19
CA CYS A 143 -15.76 1.59 9.67
C CYS A 143 -14.51 2.16 10.36
N PHE A 144 -14.41 3.49 10.45
CA PHE A 144 -13.29 4.11 11.16
C PHE A 144 -13.30 3.84 12.67
N TYR A 145 -14.47 3.61 13.26
CA TYR A 145 -14.55 3.18 14.66
C TYR A 145 -14.01 1.76 14.85
N VAL A 146 -14.38 0.81 13.97
CA VAL A 146 -13.94 -0.59 14.05
C VAL A 146 -12.42 -0.71 13.97
N MET A 147 -11.76 -0.05 13.01
CA MET A 147 -10.29 -0.21 12.92
C MET A 147 -9.57 0.48 14.08
N ALA A 148 -10.11 1.58 14.62
CA ALA A 148 -9.57 2.18 15.84
C ALA A 148 -9.71 1.27 17.07
N MET A 149 -10.86 0.59 17.23
CA MET A 149 -11.05 -0.38 18.32
C MET A 149 -10.15 -1.61 18.14
N ASP A 150 -9.98 -2.10 16.91
CA ASP A 150 -9.09 -3.22 16.62
C ASP A 150 -7.62 -2.88 16.92
N GLU A 151 -7.15 -1.70 16.52
CA GLU A 151 -5.80 -1.24 16.87
C GLU A 151 -5.62 -1.05 18.37
N LEU A 152 -6.62 -0.47 19.05
CA LEU A 152 -6.58 -0.32 20.49
C LEU A 152 -6.47 -1.68 21.18
N ALA A 153 -7.25 -2.67 20.74
CA ALA A 153 -7.15 -4.05 21.24
C ALA A 153 -5.75 -4.65 21.04
N ARG A 154 -5.10 -4.39 19.90
CA ARG A 154 -3.75 -4.89 19.60
C ARG A 154 -2.68 -4.31 20.53
N VAL A 155 -2.80 -3.03 20.89
CA VAL A 155 -1.78 -2.36 21.72
C VAL A 155 -2.03 -2.50 23.22
N THR A 156 -3.28 -2.62 23.67
CA THR A 156 -3.61 -2.79 25.09
C THR A 156 -3.78 -4.25 25.51
N GLU A 157 -3.97 -5.15 24.55
CA GLU A 157 -4.32 -6.56 24.76
C GLU A 157 -5.65 -6.75 25.54
N GLU A 158 -6.51 -5.73 25.58
CA GLU A 158 -7.79 -5.79 26.26
C GLU A 158 -8.91 -6.32 25.34
N GLN A 159 -9.47 -7.48 25.72
CA GLN A 159 -10.48 -8.18 24.93
C GLN A 159 -11.74 -7.35 24.64
N GLN A 160 -12.12 -6.43 25.53
CA GLN A 160 -13.32 -5.59 25.36
C GLN A 160 -13.29 -4.76 24.08
N TYR A 161 -12.12 -4.29 23.65
CA TYR A 161 -11.98 -3.51 22.42
C TYR A 161 -12.13 -4.40 21.19
N GLN A 162 -11.64 -5.64 21.26
CA GLN A 162 -11.83 -6.61 20.19
C GLN A 162 -13.29 -7.01 20.04
N ASP A 163 -13.98 -7.27 21.16
CA ASP A 163 -15.39 -7.65 21.18
C ASP A 163 -16.25 -6.50 20.61
N GLU A 164 -15.92 -5.26 20.94
CA GLU A 164 -16.59 -4.07 20.41
C GLU A 164 -16.33 -3.89 18.91
N ALA A 165 -15.09 -4.06 18.45
CA ALA A 165 -14.74 -4.01 17.03
C ALA A 165 -15.55 -5.04 16.21
N VAL A 166 -15.63 -6.28 16.72
CA VAL A 166 -16.40 -7.37 16.08
C VAL A 166 -17.90 -7.08 16.11
N ARG A 167 -18.44 -6.57 17.22
CA ARG A 167 -19.85 -6.21 17.36
C ARG A 167 -20.26 -5.14 16.34
N VAL A 168 -19.46 -4.09 16.19
CA VAL A 168 -19.74 -3.01 15.22
C VAL A 168 -19.51 -3.49 13.78
N MET A 169 -18.50 -4.31 13.52
CA MET A 169 -18.30 -4.94 12.22
C MET A 169 -19.53 -5.74 11.77
N ASP A 170 -20.06 -6.59 12.64
CA ASP A 170 -21.25 -7.41 12.33
C ASP A 170 -22.49 -6.52 12.06
N GLN A 171 -22.60 -5.37 12.74
CA GLN A 171 -23.64 -4.38 12.48
C GLN A 171 -23.48 -3.69 11.11
N ILE A 172 -22.25 -3.37 10.71
CA ILE A 172 -21.96 -2.79 9.38
C ILE A 172 -22.31 -3.80 8.28
N VAL A 173 -21.97 -5.08 8.47
CA VAL A 173 -22.33 -6.16 7.54
C VAL A 173 -23.85 -6.27 7.41
N HIS A 174 -24.58 -6.19 8.53
CA HIS A 174 -26.04 -6.18 8.51
C HIS A 174 -26.61 -4.99 7.71
N TRP A 175 -26.09 -3.78 7.94
CA TRP A 175 -26.56 -2.58 7.21
C TRP A 175 -26.28 -2.59 5.71
N THR A 176 -25.23 -3.31 5.30
CA THR A 176 -24.80 -3.34 3.89
C THR A 176 -25.40 -4.49 3.11
N GLN A 177 -25.72 -5.62 3.75
CA GLN A 177 -26.19 -6.82 3.07
C GLN A 177 -27.63 -7.22 3.38
N VAL A 178 -28.20 -6.78 4.51
CA VAL A 178 -29.50 -7.26 4.99
C VAL A 178 -30.52 -6.14 5.03
N ASP A 179 -30.27 -5.10 5.83
CA ASP A 179 -31.22 -4.01 6.04
C ASP A 179 -30.50 -2.69 6.35
N SER A 180 -30.60 -1.73 5.44
CA SER A 180 -30.02 -0.39 5.59
C SER A 180 -30.89 0.59 6.38
N SER A 181 -32.07 0.18 6.85
CA SER A 181 -33.03 1.04 7.55
C SER A 181 -32.44 1.70 8.80
N GLY A 182 -31.53 1.00 9.49
CA GLY A 182 -30.81 1.51 10.66
C GLY A 182 -29.91 2.71 10.37
N LEU A 183 -29.52 2.95 9.11
CA LEU A 183 -28.82 4.16 8.68
C LEU A 183 -29.75 5.37 8.55
N GLY A 184 -31.07 5.16 8.61
CA GLY A 184 -32.07 6.21 8.58
C GLY A 184 -32.22 6.89 7.21
N ARG A 185 -31.93 6.18 6.10
CA ARG A 185 -32.09 6.68 4.73
C ARG A 185 -33.31 6.03 4.06
N PRO A 186 -34.49 6.66 4.08
CA PRO A 186 -35.66 6.13 3.38
C PRO A 186 -35.38 6.02 1.88
N GLU A 187 -35.73 4.88 1.29
CA GLU A 187 -35.69 4.70 -0.15
C GLU A 187 -36.79 5.55 -0.80
N LEU A 188 -36.39 6.38 -1.76
CA LEU A 188 -37.32 7.19 -2.55
C LEU A 188 -37.61 6.44 -3.86
N PRO A 189 -38.86 6.44 -4.35
CA PRO A 189 -39.25 5.63 -5.51
C PRO A 189 -38.51 6.01 -6.81
N GLY A 190 -37.96 7.23 -6.89
CA GLY A 190 -37.15 7.68 -8.03
C GLY A 190 -35.65 7.39 -7.90
N ALA A 191 -35.19 6.92 -6.73
CA ALA A 191 -33.80 6.53 -6.50
C ALA A 191 -33.68 5.02 -6.67
N GLY A 192 -33.24 4.58 -7.85
CA GLY A 192 -32.94 3.16 -8.08
C GLY A 192 -31.80 2.68 -7.17
N PRO A 193 -31.75 1.38 -6.84
CA PRO A 193 -30.66 0.80 -6.08
C PRO A 193 -29.35 0.91 -6.87
N THR A 194 -28.28 1.30 -6.19
CA THR A 194 -26.96 1.46 -6.79
C THR A 194 -25.90 0.85 -5.87
N ASN A 195 -24.84 0.35 -6.48
CA ASN A 195 -23.63 -0.07 -5.80
C ASN A 195 -22.58 1.04 -5.95
N SER A 196 -22.15 1.61 -4.84
CA SER A 196 -21.06 2.59 -4.78
C SER A 196 -19.78 1.90 -4.33
N MET A 197 -18.69 2.06 -5.10
CA MET A 197 -17.44 1.32 -4.91
C MET A 197 -16.86 1.46 -3.50
N ALA A 198 -17.06 2.62 -2.87
CA ALA A 198 -16.58 2.92 -1.52
C ALA A 198 -17.10 1.94 -0.46
N VAL A 199 -18.31 1.38 -0.62
CA VAL A 199 -18.89 0.45 0.36
C VAL A 199 -18.13 -0.89 0.41
N PRO A 200 -17.99 -1.65 -0.69
CA PRO A 200 -17.21 -2.87 -0.67
C PRO A 200 -15.70 -2.61 -0.45
N MET A 201 -15.17 -1.46 -0.87
CA MET A 201 -13.79 -1.06 -0.52
C MET A 201 -13.57 -0.98 0.99
N MET A 202 -14.44 -0.24 1.70
CA MET A 202 -14.31 -0.08 3.15
C MET A 202 -14.56 -1.38 3.91
N LEU A 203 -15.53 -2.20 3.47
CA LEU A 203 -15.73 -3.53 4.03
C LEU A 203 -14.51 -4.43 3.83
N LEU A 204 -13.90 -4.43 2.64
CA LEU A 204 -12.67 -5.18 2.40
C LEU A 204 -11.55 -4.69 3.33
N CYS A 205 -11.39 -3.37 3.47
CA CYS A 205 -10.42 -2.78 4.40
C CYS A 205 -10.62 -3.28 5.85
N LEU A 206 -11.88 -3.35 6.33
CA LEU A 206 -12.20 -3.91 7.65
C LEU A 206 -11.89 -5.41 7.75
N VAL A 207 -12.20 -6.19 6.71
CA VAL A 207 -11.85 -7.61 6.68
C VAL A 207 -10.34 -7.76 6.82
N GLU A 208 -9.57 -7.08 5.98
CA GLU A 208 -8.11 -7.15 5.97
C GLU A 208 -7.47 -6.72 7.29
N GLN A 209 -8.08 -5.74 7.97
CA GLN A 209 -7.70 -5.28 9.30
C GLN A 209 -7.94 -6.33 10.38
N LEU A 210 -9.16 -6.89 10.45
CA LEU A 210 -9.56 -7.78 11.55
C LEU A 210 -8.92 -9.17 11.45
N VAL A 211 -8.59 -9.62 10.24
CA VAL A 211 -7.99 -10.94 9.99
C VAL A 211 -6.48 -10.97 10.17
N GLU A 212 -5.82 -9.80 10.24
CA GLU A 212 -4.37 -9.70 10.38
C GLU A 212 -3.89 -10.43 11.64
N ASP A 213 -3.05 -11.46 11.42
CA ASP A 213 -2.50 -12.39 12.42
C ASP A 213 -3.55 -13.16 13.24
N ARG A 214 -4.78 -13.32 12.71
CA ARG A 214 -5.92 -13.95 13.41
C ARG A 214 -6.68 -14.97 12.53
N PRO A 215 -6.27 -16.25 12.52
CA PRO A 215 -6.87 -17.29 11.66
C PRO A 215 -8.37 -17.51 11.86
N GLU A 216 -8.87 -17.34 13.08
CA GLU A 216 -10.29 -17.48 13.43
C GLU A 216 -11.13 -16.38 12.77
N MET A 217 -10.63 -15.14 12.77
CA MET A 217 -11.28 -14.03 12.06
C MET A 217 -11.18 -14.21 10.56
N ALA A 218 -10.05 -14.71 10.05
CA ALA A 218 -9.88 -15.05 8.63
C ALA A 218 -10.95 -16.04 8.17
N LYS A 219 -11.24 -17.07 8.97
CA LYS A 219 -12.32 -18.01 8.69
C LYS A 219 -13.71 -17.35 8.74
N LYS A 220 -13.97 -16.51 9.75
CA LYS A 220 -15.27 -15.83 9.92
C LYS A 220 -15.60 -14.91 8.75
N TYR A 221 -14.62 -14.14 8.27
CA TYR A 221 -14.84 -13.08 7.27
C TYR A 221 -14.44 -13.48 5.84
N ASN A 222 -14.09 -14.74 5.59
CA ASN A 222 -13.65 -15.21 4.27
C ASN A 222 -14.71 -14.96 3.17
N GLU A 223 -15.96 -15.31 3.43
CA GLU A 223 -17.06 -15.12 2.47
C GLU A 223 -17.33 -13.64 2.20
N LEU A 224 -17.25 -12.80 3.24
CA LEU A 224 -17.39 -11.36 3.12
C LEU A 224 -16.26 -10.75 2.28
N GLY A 225 -15.02 -11.19 2.50
CA GLY A 225 -13.88 -10.78 1.67
C GLY A 225 -14.12 -11.11 0.20
N HIS A 226 -14.54 -12.34 -0.11
CA HIS A 226 -14.85 -12.74 -1.48
C HIS A 226 -15.99 -11.92 -2.09
N TRP A 227 -17.05 -11.65 -1.33
CA TRP A 227 -18.14 -10.78 -1.76
C TRP A 227 -17.64 -9.36 -2.07
N CYS A 228 -16.79 -8.78 -1.22
CA CYS A 228 -16.24 -7.43 -1.46
C CYS A 228 -15.44 -7.38 -2.76
N ILE A 229 -14.60 -8.39 -3.02
CA ILE A 229 -13.87 -8.50 -4.29
C ILE A 229 -14.84 -8.53 -5.47
N GLN A 230 -15.86 -9.40 -5.42
CA GLN A 230 -16.84 -9.48 -6.50
C GLN A 230 -17.54 -8.14 -6.73
N GLN A 231 -17.95 -7.43 -5.68
CA GLN A 231 -18.58 -6.12 -5.80
C GLN A 231 -17.64 -5.08 -6.41
N ILE A 232 -16.38 -4.99 -5.95
CA ILE A 232 -15.39 -4.04 -6.51
C ILE A 232 -15.16 -4.33 -8.00
N LEU A 233 -15.06 -5.59 -8.40
CA LEU A 233 -14.83 -5.97 -9.80
C LEU A 233 -15.99 -5.58 -10.74
N GLN A 234 -17.22 -5.42 -10.22
CA GLN A 234 -18.33 -4.90 -11.03
C GLN A 234 -18.11 -3.45 -11.49
N HIS A 235 -17.21 -2.69 -10.85
CA HIS A 235 -16.93 -1.30 -11.26
C HIS A 235 -16.04 -1.20 -12.49
N VAL A 236 -15.49 -2.31 -12.97
CA VAL A 236 -14.77 -2.41 -14.24
C VAL A 236 -15.77 -2.41 -15.39
N GLN A 237 -15.87 -1.30 -16.10
CA GLN A 237 -16.87 -1.04 -17.13
C GLN A 237 -16.23 -0.72 -18.48
N ARG A 238 -17.08 -0.52 -19.51
CA ARG A 238 -16.65 -0.16 -20.88
C ARG A 238 -15.61 -1.17 -21.45
N ASP A 239 -15.95 -2.45 -21.39
CA ASP A 239 -15.09 -3.58 -21.79
C ASP A 239 -13.73 -3.60 -21.08
N GLY A 240 -13.71 -3.14 -19.83
CA GLY A 240 -12.51 -3.08 -19.00
C GLY A 240 -11.59 -1.89 -19.28
N ASN A 241 -12.13 -0.81 -19.85
CA ASN A 241 -11.39 0.43 -20.12
C ASN A 241 -11.78 1.59 -19.21
N ALA A 242 -12.67 1.37 -18.23
CA ALA A 242 -13.01 2.38 -17.22
C ALA A 242 -13.30 1.75 -15.85
N ILE A 243 -12.98 2.50 -14.79
CA ILE A 243 -13.49 2.25 -13.43
C ILE A 243 -14.52 3.34 -13.13
N LEU A 244 -15.75 2.96 -12.84
CA LEU A 244 -16.87 3.87 -12.54
C LEU A 244 -17.23 3.81 -11.05
N GLU A 245 -17.47 4.94 -10.41
CA GLU A 245 -17.73 5.00 -8.96
C GLU A 245 -19.05 4.34 -8.54
N CYS A 246 -20.04 4.37 -9.43
CA CYS A 246 -21.39 3.89 -9.18
C CYS A 246 -21.88 3.03 -10.34
N VAL A 247 -22.32 1.82 -10.01
CA VAL A 247 -22.96 0.87 -10.93
C VAL A 247 -24.30 0.43 -10.35
N SER A 248 -25.13 -0.26 -11.12
CA SER A 248 -26.32 -0.92 -10.58
C SER A 248 -25.92 -2.11 -9.68
N THR A 249 -26.87 -2.63 -8.90
CA THR A 249 -26.61 -3.77 -7.99
C THR A 249 -26.29 -5.08 -8.73
N ASP A 250 -26.63 -5.18 -10.01
CA ASP A 250 -26.24 -6.26 -10.93
C ASP A 250 -24.98 -5.94 -11.77
N GLY A 251 -24.27 -4.85 -11.43
CA GLY A 251 -22.97 -4.51 -12.02
C GLY A 251 -23.04 -3.93 -13.44
N GLN A 252 -24.16 -3.31 -13.81
CA GLN A 252 -24.30 -2.59 -15.08
C GLN A 252 -24.02 -1.09 -14.90
N GLU A 253 -23.50 -0.46 -15.95
CA GLU A 253 -23.32 0.98 -15.97
C GLU A 253 -24.66 1.73 -15.86
N LEU A 254 -24.69 2.77 -15.02
CA LEU A 254 -25.86 3.62 -14.84
C LEU A 254 -25.91 4.74 -15.90
N PRO A 255 -27.11 5.26 -16.24
CA PRO A 255 -27.21 6.43 -17.11
C PRO A 255 -26.83 7.73 -16.38
N GLY A 256 -26.48 8.76 -17.17
CA GLY A 256 -26.27 10.12 -16.69
C GLY A 256 -24.96 10.33 -15.93
N CYS A 257 -24.83 11.48 -15.25
CA CYS A 257 -23.59 11.87 -14.59
C CYS A 257 -23.16 10.88 -13.49
N LEU A 258 -24.11 10.21 -12.83
CA LEU A 258 -23.82 9.26 -11.76
C LEU A 258 -23.06 8.03 -12.28
N GLY A 259 -23.48 7.47 -13.42
CA GLY A 259 -22.83 6.29 -13.98
C GLY A 259 -21.54 6.61 -14.72
N ARG A 260 -21.37 7.83 -15.25
CA ARG A 260 -20.13 8.24 -15.92
C ARG A 260 -19.03 8.71 -14.97
N HIS A 261 -19.34 8.85 -13.69
CA HIS A 261 -18.43 9.42 -12.70
C HIS A 261 -17.24 8.51 -12.42
N GLN A 262 -16.04 9.09 -12.45
CA GLN A 262 -14.80 8.40 -12.08
C GLN A 262 -14.05 9.20 -11.02
N ASN A 263 -13.42 8.49 -10.08
CA ASN A 263 -12.47 9.03 -9.13
C ASN A 263 -11.16 8.23 -9.25
N PRO A 264 -10.12 8.76 -9.90
CA PRO A 264 -8.85 8.06 -10.05
C PRO A 264 -8.22 7.64 -8.72
N GLY A 265 -8.37 8.48 -7.68
CA GLY A 265 -7.87 8.18 -6.34
C GLY A 265 -8.53 6.95 -5.71
N HIS A 266 -9.85 6.84 -5.76
CA HIS A 266 -10.57 5.67 -5.25
C HIS A 266 -10.23 4.42 -6.04
N ALA A 267 -10.09 4.52 -7.36
CA ALA A 267 -9.69 3.38 -8.17
C ALA A 267 -8.29 2.88 -7.79
N LEU A 268 -7.34 3.79 -7.55
CA LEU A 268 -5.99 3.46 -7.08
C LEU A 268 -6.00 2.85 -5.66
N GLU A 269 -6.84 3.38 -4.77
CA GLU A 269 -7.05 2.84 -3.42
C GLU A 269 -7.61 1.41 -3.45
N ALA A 270 -8.66 1.20 -4.24
CA ALA A 270 -9.21 -0.12 -4.49
C ALA A 270 -8.15 -1.06 -5.10
N GLY A 271 -7.31 -0.56 -5.99
CA GLY A 271 -6.23 -1.32 -6.61
C GLY A 271 -5.27 -1.93 -5.58
N TRP A 272 -4.83 -1.17 -4.60
CA TRP A 272 -3.93 -1.72 -3.59
C TRP A 272 -4.66 -2.59 -2.54
N PHE A 273 -5.94 -2.35 -2.25
CA PHE A 273 -6.75 -3.29 -1.47
C PHE A 273 -6.87 -4.65 -2.18
N LEU A 274 -7.21 -4.65 -3.47
CA LEU A 274 -7.30 -5.87 -4.27
C LEU A 274 -5.95 -6.59 -4.34
N LEU A 275 -4.85 -5.84 -4.52
CA LEU A 275 -3.50 -6.39 -4.55
C LEU A 275 -3.12 -7.03 -3.22
N GLN A 276 -3.41 -6.37 -2.10
CA GLN A 276 -3.15 -6.91 -0.76
C GLN A 276 -3.93 -8.21 -0.51
N TYR A 277 -5.22 -8.23 -0.85
CA TYR A 277 -6.05 -9.43 -0.76
C TYR A 277 -5.50 -10.56 -1.64
N ALA A 278 -5.16 -10.25 -2.90
CA ALA A 278 -4.59 -11.19 -3.86
C ALA A 278 -3.29 -11.82 -3.37
N THR A 279 -2.37 -11.03 -2.80
CA THR A 279 -1.09 -11.53 -2.29
C THR A 279 -1.29 -12.51 -1.13
N ARG A 280 -2.20 -12.23 -0.18
CA ARG A 280 -2.49 -13.16 0.92
C ARG A 280 -3.11 -14.47 0.44
N HIS A 281 -3.96 -14.41 -0.58
CA HIS A 281 -4.67 -15.56 -1.13
C HIS A 281 -3.93 -16.24 -2.29
N GLN A 282 -2.73 -15.75 -2.66
CA GLN A 282 -1.94 -16.23 -3.79
C GLN A 282 -2.72 -16.23 -5.12
N ASP A 283 -3.59 -15.23 -5.32
CA ASP A 283 -4.41 -15.09 -6.52
C ASP A 283 -3.70 -14.22 -7.58
N GLU A 284 -2.94 -14.87 -8.46
CA GLU A 284 -2.21 -14.19 -9.53
C GLU A 284 -3.13 -13.52 -10.57
N LYS A 285 -4.37 -14.00 -10.75
CA LYS A 285 -5.33 -13.38 -11.68
C LYS A 285 -5.82 -12.06 -11.12
N LEU A 286 -6.20 -12.05 -9.85
CA LEU A 286 -6.64 -10.84 -9.17
C LEU A 286 -5.50 -9.82 -9.05
N LYS A 287 -4.27 -10.27 -8.74
CA LYS A 287 -3.08 -9.43 -8.73
C LYS A 287 -2.89 -8.69 -10.06
N LYS A 288 -2.94 -9.43 -11.17
CA LYS A 288 -2.82 -8.86 -12.52
C LYS A 288 -3.94 -7.84 -12.79
N LEU A 289 -5.17 -8.19 -12.45
CA LEU A 289 -6.32 -7.31 -12.64
C LEU A 289 -6.21 -6.02 -11.83
N ALA A 290 -5.81 -6.10 -10.56
CA ALA A 290 -5.59 -4.95 -9.70
C ALA A 290 -4.59 -3.96 -10.32
N ILE A 291 -3.43 -4.47 -10.77
CA ILE A 291 -2.38 -3.65 -11.39
C ILE A 291 -2.85 -3.04 -12.72
N GLU A 292 -3.42 -3.85 -13.61
CA GLU A 292 -3.79 -3.38 -14.95
C GLU A 292 -5.01 -2.45 -14.94
N LYS A 293 -6.05 -2.79 -14.17
CA LYS A 293 -7.36 -2.13 -14.25
C LYS A 293 -7.59 -1.07 -13.19
N PHE A 294 -7.06 -1.26 -11.98
CA PHE A 294 -7.27 -0.33 -10.87
C PHE A 294 -6.07 0.58 -10.61
N MET A 295 -4.88 0.26 -11.14
CA MET A 295 -3.69 1.11 -10.97
C MET A 295 -3.25 1.81 -12.26
N LEU A 296 -2.85 1.05 -13.27
CA LEU A 296 -2.29 1.62 -14.50
C LEU A 296 -3.33 2.40 -15.30
N LEU A 297 -4.54 1.83 -15.46
CA LEU A 297 -5.63 2.47 -16.20
C LEU A 297 -6.07 3.80 -15.55
N PRO A 298 -6.39 3.88 -14.25
CA PRO A 298 -6.82 5.13 -13.62
C PRO A 298 -5.71 6.16 -13.50
N LEU A 299 -4.44 5.74 -13.39
CA LEU A 299 -3.31 6.68 -13.49
C LEU A 299 -3.24 7.29 -14.90
N ALA A 300 -3.40 6.48 -15.95
CA ALA A 300 -3.31 6.95 -17.33
C ALA A 300 -4.42 7.95 -17.67
N SER A 301 -5.66 7.69 -17.25
CA SER A 301 -6.78 8.62 -17.49
C SER A 301 -6.82 9.78 -16.49
N GLY A 302 -6.39 9.55 -15.24
CA GLY A 302 -6.47 10.50 -14.12
C GLY A 302 -5.36 11.53 -14.08
N TRP A 303 -4.20 11.25 -14.67
CA TRP A 303 -3.04 12.13 -14.59
C TRP A 303 -3.15 13.32 -15.54
N ASP A 304 -3.07 14.52 -14.99
CA ASP A 304 -3.01 15.77 -15.76
C ASP A 304 -1.66 15.90 -16.45
N GLN A 305 -1.65 15.72 -17.77
CA GLN A 305 -0.42 15.80 -18.57
C GLN A 305 0.13 17.23 -18.68
N GLN A 306 -0.69 18.26 -18.47
CA GLN A 306 -0.29 19.65 -18.59
C GLN A 306 0.32 20.19 -17.29
N HIS A 307 -0.29 19.86 -16.15
CA HIS A 307 0.11 20.42 -14.85
C HIS A 307 0.66 19.39 -13.86
N GLY A 308 0.64 18.11 -14.20
CA GLY A 308 0.97 17.03 -13.28
C GLY A 308 -0.10 16.82 -12.20
N GLY A 309 -0.06 15.66 -11.56
CA GLY A 309 -0.99 15.28 -10.50
C GLY A 309 -2.33 14.75 -11.00
N LEU A 310 -2.99 13.97 -10.15
CA LEU A 310 -4.26 13.33 -10.42
C LEU A 310 -5.42 14.33 -10.31
N PHE A 311 -6.27 14.37 -11.33
CA PHE A 311 -7.59 14.99 -11.21
C PHE A 311 -8.40 14.32 -10.11
N TYR A 312 -9.24 15.09 -9.43
CA TYR A 312 -10.07 14.57 -8.37
C TYR A 312 -11.23 13.75 -8.92
N PHE A 313 -11.91 14.28 -9.94
CA PHE A 313 -13.03 13.60 -10.61
C PHE A 313 -12.93 13.72 -12.12
N LEU A 314 -13.44 12.71 -12.81
CA LEU A 314 -13.57 12.68 -14.26
C LEU A 314 -14.95 12.17 -14.67
N ASP A 315 -15.30 12.41 -15.94
CA ASP A 315 -16.43 11.81 -16.63
C ASP A 315 -15.86 10.90 -17.72
N VAL A 316 -16.31 9.65 -17.77
CA VAL A 316 -15.77 8.62 -18.68
C VAL A 316 -15.96 8.96 -20.17
N GLU A 317 -16.91 9.84 -20.51
CA GLU A 317 -17.13 10.32 -21.88
C GLU A 317 -16.38 11.64 -22.17
N GLY A 318 -15.60 12.15 -21.21
CA GLY A 318 -14.83 13.39 -21.35
C GLY A 318 -15.66 14.66 -21.20
N HIS A 319 -16.89 14.57 -20.72
CA HIS A 319 -17.70 15.74 -20.37
C HIS A 319 -17.13 16.48 -19.16
N CYS A 320 -17.53 17.74 -18.97
CA CYS A 320 -17.20 18.48 -17.74
C CYS A 320 -17.91 17.82 -16.54
N PRO A 321 -17.17 17.35 -15.51
CA PRO A 321 -17.80 16.79 -14.31
C PRO A 321 -18.67 17.82 -13.57
N THR A 322 -19.68 17.33 -12.84
CA THR A 322 -20.64 18.20 -12.14
C THR A 322 -20.09 18.86 -10.88
N GLN A 323 -19.05 18.28 -10.28
CA GLN A 323 -18.40 18.74 -9.06
C GLN A 323 -17.46 19.90 -9.37
N LEU A 324 -17.55 21.00 -8.64
CA LEU A 324 -16.74 22.20 -8.93
C LEU A 324 -15.24 21.95 -8.74
N GLU A 325 -14.91 21.06 -7.81
CA GLU A 325 -13.56 20.69 -7.42
C GLU A 325 -12.94 19.59 -8.30
N TRP A 326 -13.58 19.18 -9.40
CA TRP A 326 -13.17 18.01 -10.19
C TRP A 326 -11.71 18.07 -10.67
N ASN A 327 -11.22 19.27 -11.00
CA ASN A 327 -9.86 19.47 -11.50
C ASN A 327 -8.84 19.77 -10.40
N MET A 328 -9.26 19.86 -9.14
CA MET A 328 -8.36 20.11 -8.01
C MET A 328 -7.45 18.90 -7.76
N LYS A 329 -6.25 19.15 -7.25
CA LYS A 329 -5.24 18.14 -6.94
C LYS A 329 -5.22 17.91 -5.43
N LEU A 330 -6.12 17.06 -4.95
CA LEU A 330 -6.22 16.75 -3.53
C LEU A 330 -5.03 15.89 -3.08
N TRP A 331 -4.71 15.91 -1.79
CA TRP A 331 -3.55 15.20 -1.26
C TRP A 331 -3.75 13.67 -1.27
N TRP A 332 -4.94 13.19 -0.87
CA TRP A 332 -5.19 11.77 -0.63
C TRP A 332 -5.09 10.89 -1.90
N PRO A 333 -5.57 11.28 -3.10
CA PRO A 333 -5.43 10.44 -4.28
C PRO A 333 -3.96 10.12 -4.60
N HIS A 334 -3.08 11.08 -4.31
CA HIS A 334 -1.65 10.91 -4.51
C HIS A 334 -1.02 10.01 -3.44
N CYS A 335 -1.48 10.08 -2.19
CA CYS A 335 -1.06 9.14 -1.14
C CYS A 335 -1.43 7.70 -1.50
N GLU A 336 -2.66 7.47 -1.96
CA GLU A 336 -3.12 6.14 -2.38
C GLU A 336 -2.37 5.63 -3.61
N ALA A 337 -2.08 6.52 -4.57
CA ALA A 337 -1.25 6.20 -5.72
C ALA A 337 0.17 5.77 -5.30
N LEU A 338 0.79 6.47 -4.35
CA LEU A 338 2.12 6.10 -3.84
C LEU A 338 2.12 4.70 -3.20
N ILE A 339 1.11 4.38 -2.40
CA ILE A 339 0.95 3.04 -1.80
C ILE A 339 0.80 2.00 -2.90
N ALA A 340 -0.13 2.24 -3.83
CA ALA A 340 -0.46 1.29 -4.88
C ALA A 340 0.75 0.96 -5.75
N PHE A 341 1.45 1.96 -6.29
CA PHE A 341 2.58 1.72 -7.20
C PHE A 341 3.79 1.14 -6.49
N LEU A 342 4.07 1.53 -5.24
CA LEU A 342 5.14 0.91 -4.46
C LEU A 342 4.83 -0.55 -4.13
N MET A 343 3.59 -0.84 -3.72
CA MET A 343 3.14 -2.22 -3.44
C MET A 343 3.20 -3.07 -4.72
N GLY A 344 2.70 -2.55 -5.84
CA GLY A 344 2.77 -3.23 -7.14
C GLY A 344 4.21 -3.54 -7.55
N TYR A 345 5.13 -2.60 -7.38
CA TYR A 345 6.56 -2.86 -7.59
C TYR A 345 7.10 -3.91 -6.63
N CYS A 346 6.75 -3.85 -5.34
CA CYS A 346 7.19 -4.84 -4.37
C CYS A 346 6.78 -6.28 -4.74
N GLU A 347 5.56 -6.45 -5.25
CA GLU A 347 4.97 -7.74 -5.61
C GLU A 347 5.46 -8.30 -6.95
N THR A 348 5.80 -7.43 -7.92
CA THR A 348 6.12 -7.86 -9.30
C THR A 348 7.56 -7.61 -9.72
N LYS A 349 8.25 -6.67 -9.05
CA LYS A 349 9.54 -6.11 -9.47
C LYS A 349 9.52 -5.47 -10.86
N ASP A 350 8.34 -5.07 -11.37
CA ASP A 350 8.23 -4.37 -12.65
C ASP A 350 8.78 -2.92 -12.54
N PRO A 351 9.86 -2.57 -13.26
CA PRO A 351 10.45 -1.24 -13.20
C PRO A 351 9.49 -0.12 -13.66
N ASN A 352 8.50 -0.42 -14.50
CA ASN A 352 7.51 0.58 -14.92
C ASN A 352 6.68 1.10 -13.73
N LEU A 353 6.34 0.22 -12.78
CA LEU A 353 5.60 0.60 -11.57
C LEU A 353 6.45 1.48 -10.66
N LEU A 354 7.75 1.21 -10.57
CA LEU A 354 8.68 2.06 -9.82
C LEU A 354 8.87 3.44 -10.47
N GLU A 355 8.87 3.51 -11.80
CA GLU A 355 8.91 4.78 -12.52
C GLU A 355 7.66 5.62 -12.24
N LYS A 356 6.47 5.01 -12.28
CA LYS A 356 5.22 5.70 -11.93
C LYS A 356 5.21 6.16 -10.48
N PHE A 357 5.63 5.31 -9.54
CA PHE A 357 5.81 5.69 -8.14
C PHE A 357 6.72 6.92 -8.01
N THR A 358 7.87 6.92 -8.69
CA THR A 358 8.84 8.03 -8.68
C THR A 358 8.24 9.32 -9.21
N GLN A 359 7.53 9.26 -10.34
CA GLN A 359 6.81 10.40 -10.92
C GLN A 359 5.82 11.00 -9.92
N ILE A 360 4.99 10.16 -9.30
CA ILE A 360 3.97 10.59 -8.33
C ILE A 360 4.66 11.17 -7.08
N PHE A 361 5.70 10.52 -6.58
CA PHE A 361 6.44 10.95 -5.39
C PHE A 361 7.01 12.35 -5.58
N GLN A 362 7.68 12.58 -6.71
CA GLN A 362 8.25 13.87 -7.05
C GLN A 362 7.18 14.96 -7.09
N TYR A 363 6.03 14.69 -7.71
CA TYR A 363 4.91 15.62 -7.75
C TYR A 363 4.34 15.91 -6.36
N THR A 364 3.99 14.88 -5.59
CA THR A 364 3.39 15.01 -4.25
C THR A 364 4.29 15.82 -3.33
N PHE A 365 5.59 15.51 -3.31
CA PHE A 365 6.52 16.19 -2.41
C PHE A 365 6.94 17.59 -2.86
N SER A 366 6.62 18.00 -4.10
CA SER A 366 6.90 19.36 -4.58
C SER A 366 5.66 20.28 -4.51
N HIS A 367 4.45 19.72 -4.56
CA HIS A 367 3.21 20.52 -4.66
C HIS A 367 2.24 20.29 -3.50
N VAL A 368 2.21 19.08 -2.93
CA VAL A 368 1.21 18.67 -1.93
C VAL A 368 1.78 18.71 -0.52
N CYS A 369 2.99 18.18 -0.31
CA CYS A 369 3.72 18.37 0.93
C CYS A 369 4.19 19.81 1.00
N SER A 370 3.56 20.58 1.87
CA SER A 370 4.00 21.95 2.10
C SER A 370 5.05 21.98 3.20
N SER A 371 6.18 22.61 2.92
CA SER A 371 7.11 23.13 3.94
C SER A 371 6.47 24.20 4.85
N ILE A 372 5.16 24.47 4.71
CA ILE A 372 4.39 25.54 5.38
C ILE A 372 3.91 25.15 6.78
N LEU A 373 4.19 23.95 7.30
CA LEU A 373 4.03 23.68 8.74
C LEU A 373 5.13 24.32 9.63
N ILE A 374 6.00 25.18 9.08
CA ILE A 374 7.20 25.69 9.77
C ILE A 374 7.06 27.11 10.35
N ASN A 375 5.91 27.80 10.30
CA ASN A 375 5.79 29.13 10.95
C ASN A 375 4.40 29.42 11.58
N ILE A 376 3.88 28.51 12.41
CA ILE A 376 2.88 28.81 13.43
C ILE A 376 3.34 28.11 14.71
#